data_AF-A0A6M3Y1C9-F1
#
_entry.id   AF-A0A6M3Y1C9-F1
#
_cell.length_a   1.000
_cell.length_b   1.000
_cell.length_c   1.000
_cell.angle_alpha   90.00
_cell.angle_beta   90.00
_cell.angle_gamma   90.00
#
_symmetry.space_group_name_H-M   'P 1'
#
loop_
_entity.id
_entity.type
_entity.pdbx_description
1 polymer ?
#
loop_
_entity_poly.entity_id
_entity_poly.type
_entity_poly.pdbx_seq_one_letter_code
_entity_poly.pdbx_strand_id
1 'polypeptide(L)'
;FKNGWITEDDIRDWLKELEIPEDRIQQFIEEKIKPEKPARTAAERDLTRADFIKGIKKGVITVEEGKELIMNMGYDAEETDFIIAVHVETEGGSPANFAEYKRLAQLWRYSQGLPTERKPEEIKAAEIKLAEEYPRKRKLTEEELKVKVDTIRRSRRNRQLTRDQEIAGLLALDLTVELATAYADNDDLRLHPEKEAK
;
A
#
# COMPACT_ATOMS: atom_id res chain seq x y z
N PHE A 1 -34.40 1.60 20.14
CA PHE A 1 -33.96 0.85 18.96
C PHE A 1 -32.48 0.44 18.98
N LYS A 2 -31.50 1.34 18.74
CA LYS A 2 -30.08 0.95 18.51
C LYS A 2 -29.35 0.18 19.63
N ASN A 3 -29.88 0.19 20.87
CA ASN A 3 -29.34 -0.57 22.00
C ASN A 3 -30.29 -1.68 22.51
N GLY A 4 -31.47 -1.87 21.90
CA GLY A 4 -32.45 -2.92 22.28
C GLY A 4 -33.30 -2.66 23.54
N TRP A 5 -33.30 -1.44 24.09
CA TRP A 5 -33.92 -1.15 25.40
C TRP A 5 -35.41 -0.73 25.33
N ILE A 6 -35.93 -0.46 24.13
CA ILE A 6 -37.30 -0.02 23.90
C ILE A 6 -37.72 -0.62 22.56
N THR A 7 -38.85 -1.34 22.56
CA THR A 7 -39.46 -1.99 21.38
C THR A 7 -40.44 -1.05 20.68
N GLU A 8 -40.89 -1.41 19.46
CA GLU A 8 -41.87 -0.62 18.72
C GLU A 8 -43.21 -0.52 19.46
N ASP A 9 -43.61 -1.61 20.11
CA ASP A 9 -44.85 -1.67 20.89
C ASP A 9 -44.79 -0.74 22.12
N ASP A 10 -43.64 -0.68 22.81
CA ASP A 10 -43.44 0.26 23.93
C ASP A 10 -43.61 1.72 23.52
N ILE A 11 -43.21 2.07 22.28
CA ILE A 11 -43.36 3.43 21.75
C ILE A 11 -44.81 3.71 21.36
N ARG A 12 -45.51 2.72 20.79
CA ARG A 12 -46.95 2.87 20.50
C ARG A 12 -47.75 3.10 21.77
N ASP A 13 -47.48 2.33 22.81
CA ASP A 13 -48.19 2.45 24.09
C ASP A 13 -47.92 3.82 24.74
N TRP A 14 -46.67 4.28 24.73
CA TRP A 14 -46.32 5.61 25.22
C TRP A 14 -46.97 6.76 24.42
N LEU A 15 -47.04 6.63 23.10
CA LEU A 15 -47.67 7.66 22.24
C LEU A 15 -49.21 7.64 22.35
N LYS A 16 -49.82 6.48 22.61
CA LYS A 16 -51.25 6.37 22.91
C LYS A 16 -51.60 6.99 24.26
N GLU A 17 -50.74 6.84 25.27
CA GLU A 17 -50.91 7.48 26.57
C GLU A 17 -50.87 9.01 26.50
N LEU A 18 -50.18 9.56 25.48
CA LEU A 18 -50.17 10.99 25.17
C LEU A 18 -51.37 11.46 24.32
N GLU A 19 -52.39 10.61 24.15
CA GLU A 19 -53.62 10.87 23.37
C GLU A 19 -53.38 11.28 21.92
N ILE A 20 -52.26 10.84 21.33
CA ILE A 20 -51.97 11.11 19.92
C ILE A 20 -52.85 10.18 19.05
N PRO A 21 -53.53 10.71 18.01
CA PRO A 21 -54.33 9.89 17.10
C PRO A 21 -53.50 8.79 16.44
N GLU A 22 -54.04 7.58 16.33
CA GLU A 22 -53.33 6.40 15.79
C GLU A 22 -52.74 6.65 14.39
N ASP A 23 -53.45 7.40 13.55
CA ASP A 23 -53.02 7.80 12.20
C ASP A 23 -51.67 8.54 12.23
N ARG A 24 -51.47 9.37 13.26
CA ARG A 24 -50.26 10.18 13.44
C ARG A 24 -49.14 9.38 14.09
N ILE A 25 -49.48 8.42 14.95
CA ILE A 25 -48.52 7.46 15.51
C ILE A 25 -47.89 6.63 14.39
N GLN A 26 -48.71 6.14 13.45
CA GLN A 26 -48.25 5.40 12.29
C GLN A 26 -47.28 6.21 11.43
N GLN A 27 -47.62 7.47 11.14
CA GLN A 27 -46.75 8.38 10.41
C GLN A 27 -45.41 8.62 11.15
N PHE A 28 -45.44 8.79 12.47
CA PHE A 28 -44.22 8.96 13.27
C PHE A 28 -43.31 7.73 13.25
N ILE A 29 -43.89 6.53 13.32
CA ILE A 29 -43.17 5.27 13.24
C ILE A 29 -42.51 5.13 11.88
N GLU A 30 -43.24 5.39 10.79
CA GLU A 30 -42.70 5.32 9.43
C GLU A 30 -41.61 6.37 9.16
N GLU A 31 -41.74 7.61 9.68
CA GLU A 31 -40.75 8.67 9.49
C GLU A 31 -39.49 8.49 10.33
N LYS A 32 -39.58 7.88 11.52
CA LYS A 32 -38.48 7.79 12.49
C LYS A 32 -37.81 6.42 12.53
N ILE A 33 -38.50 5.35 12.15
CA ILE A 33 -37.91 4.03 12.02
C ILE A 33 -37.33 3.92 10.60
N LYS A 34 -36.04 4.23 10.48
CA LYS A 34 -35.27 3.80 9.30
C LYS A 34 -35.39 2.28 9.20
N PRO A 35 -35.63 1.70 8.01
CA PRO A 35 -35.68 0.25 7.85
C PRO A 35 -34.36 -0.33 8.38
N GLU A 36 -34.44 -1.07 9.49
CA GLU A 36 -33.31 -1.83 9.98
C GLU A 36 -32.96 -2.85 8.90
N LYS A 37 -31.81 -2.64 8.26
CA LYS A 37 -31.22 -3.66 7.39
C LYS A 37 -31.13 -4.94 8.22
N PRO A 38 -31.54 -6.10 7.68
CA PRO A 38 -31.62 -7.34 8.45
C PRO A 38 -30.31 -7.61 9.18
N ALA A 39 -30.38 -7.90 10.47
CA ALA A 39 -29.24 -8.30 11.27
C ALA A 39 -28.61 -9.55 10.64
N ARG A 40 -27.45 -9.36 10.00
CA ARG A 40 -26.68 -10.45 9.38
C ARG A 40 -26.22 -11.41 10.48
N THR A 41 -26.94 -12.52 10.62
CA THR A 41 -26.62 -13.62 11.54
C THR A 41 -25.44 -14.44 11.02
N ALA A 42 -24.26 -13.85 11.15
CA ALA A 42 -22.94 -14.46 11.25
C ALA A 42 -21.99 -13.26 11.28
N ALA A 43 -20.94 -13.30 12.10
CA ALA A 43 -19.80 -12.41 11.89
C ALA A 43 -19.11 -12.81 10.58
N GLU A 44 -19.77 -12.59 9.44
CA GLU A 44 -19.08 -12.42 8.17
C GLU A 44 -18.08 -11.29 8.44
N ARG A 45 -16.80 -11.62 8.44
CA ARG A 45 -15.76 -10.59 8.43
C ARG A 45 -16.05 -9.73 7.20
N ASP A 46 -16.64 -8.57 7.40
CA ASP A 46 -16.78 -7.58 6.33
C ASP A 46 -15.37 -7.39 5.76
N LEU A 47 -15.23 -7.65 4.46
CA LEU A 47 -13.97 -7.45 3.77
C LEU A 47 -13.57 -5.99 3.95
N THR A 48 -12.41 -5.78 4.59
CA THR A 48 -11.93 -4.43 4.83
C THR A 48 -11.23 -3.91 3.58
N ARG A 49 -11.11 -2.59 3.45
CA ARG A 49 -10.26 -1.95 2.42
C ARG A 49 -8.86 -2.57 2.34
N ALA A 50 -8.30 -2.93 3.50
CA ALA A 50 -6.99 -3.57 3.58
C ALA A 50 -6.95 -4.97 2.96
N ASP A 51 -8.07 -5.70 2.98
CA ASP A 51 -8.16 -7.04 2.39
C ASP A 51 -8.25 -6.96 0.87
N PHE A 52 -8.95 -5.97 0.31
CA PHE A 52 -8.92 -5.70 -1.13
C PHE A 52 -7.53 -5.27 -1.59
N ILE A 53 -6.87 -4.37 -0.88
CA ILE A 53 -5.48 -3.98 -1.16
C ILE A 53 -4.55 -5.20 -1.17
N LYS A 54 -4.69 -6.10 -0.19
CA LYS A 54 -3.90 -7.35 -0.13
C LYS A 54 -4.24 -8.27 -1.30
N GLY A 55 -5.50 -8.35 -1.70
CA GLY A 55 -5.96 -9.10 -2.87
C GLY A 55 -5.30 -8.61 -4.15
N ILE A 56 -5.27 -7.28 -4.37
CA ILE A 56 -4.59 -6.64 -5.50
C ILE A 56 -3.08 -6.96 -5.46
N LYS A 57 -2.42 -6.76 -4.32
CA LYS A 57 -0.97 -7.05 -4.16
C LYS A 57 -0.61 -8.49 -4.47
N LYS A 58 -1.49 -9.42 -4.12
CA LYS A 58 -1.30 -10.86 -4.35
C LYS A 58 -1.73 -11.29 -5.76
N GLY A 59 -2.26 -10.37 -6.58
CA GLY A 59 -2.79 -10.68 -7.91
C GLY A 59 -4.03 -11.58 -7.89
N VAL A 60 -4.73 -11.65 -6.75
CA VAL A 60 -5.97 -12.44 -6.60
C VAL A 60 -7.14 -11.74 -7.29
N ILE A 61 -7.12 -10.41 -7.28
CA ILE A 61 -8.04 -9.54 -8.01
C ILE A 61 -7.22 -8.50 -8.78
N THR A 62 -7.75 -8.04 -9.90
CA THR A 62 -7.14 -6.97 -10.70
C THR A 62 -7.23 -5.63 -9.99
N VAL A 63 -6.43 -4.66 -10.44
CA VAL A 63 -6.48 -3.29 -9.92
C VAL A 63 -7.86 -2.66 -10.16
N GLU A 64 -8.48 -2.92 -11.32
CA GLU A 64 -9.79 -2.38 -11.68
C GLU A 64 -10.91 -2.98 -10.82
N GLU A 65 -10.95 -4.30 -10.64
CA GLU A 65 -11.88 -4.97 -9.71
C GLU A 65 -11.68 -4.46 -8.28
N GLY A 66 -10.42 -4.27 -7.87
CA GLY A 66 -10.08 -3.69 -6.57
C GLY A 66 -10.59 -2.26 -6.40
N LYS A 67 -10.53 -1.43 -7.45
CA LYS A 67 -11.10 -0.08 -7.44
C LYS A 67 -12.61 -0.12 -7.25
N GLU A 68 -13.31 -0.91 -8.05
CA GLU A 68 -14.77 -1.05 -7.94
C GLU A 68 -15.19 -1.52 -6.54
N LEU A 69 -14.50 -2.51 -5.98
CA LEU A 69 -14.79 -3.04 -4.65
C LEU A 69 -14.58 -1.98 -3.56
N ILE A 70 -13.52 -1.18 -3.65
CA ILE A 70 -13.27 -0.08 -2.70
C ILE A 70 -14.31 1.03 -2.88
N MET A 71 -14.65 1.42 -4.11
CA MET A 71 -15.67 2.43 -4.37
C MET A 71 -17.05 2.00 -3.86
N ASN A 72 -17.40 0.71 -3.98
CA ASN A 72 -18.64 0.15 -3.45
C ASN A 72 -18.72 0.22 -1.91
N MET A 73 -17.60 0.42 -1.21
CA MET A 73 -17.59 0.70 0.24
C MET A 73 -17.90 2.17 0.57
N GLY A 74 -18.06 3.03 -0.43
CA GLY A 74 -18.38 4.45 -0.27
C GLY A 74 -17.20 5.41 -0.39
N TYR A 75 -16.04 4.94 -0.86
CA TYR A 75 -14.93 5.81 -1.24
C TYR A 75 -15.17 6.39 -2.62
N ASP A 76 -14.75 7.63 -2.86
CA ASP A 76 -14.78 8.18 -4.20
C ASP A 76 -13.66 7.61 -5.08
N ALA A 77 -13.73 7.85 -6.39
CA ALA A 77 -12.76 7.33 -7.35
C ALA A 77 -11.33 7.84 -7.08
N GLU A 78 -11.21 9.05 -6.56
CA GLU A 78 -9.97 9.80 -6.41
C GLU A 78 -9.23 9.36 -5.13
N GLU A 79 -9.97 9.20 -4.04
CA GLU A 79 -9.57 8.55 -2.80
C GLU A 79 -9.12 7.12 -3.08
N THR A 80 -9.89 6.37 -3.87
CA THR A 80 -9.58 4.99 -4.22
C THR A 80 -8.25 4.90 -4.98
N ASP A 81 -8.04 5.78 -5.96
CA ASP A 81 -6.77 5.89 -6.69
C ASP A 81 -5.60 6.21 -5.77
N PHE A 82 -5.77 7.14 -4.83
CA PHE A 82 -4.74 7.45 -3.83
C PHE A 82 -4.43 6.25 -2.92
N ILE A 83 -5.46 5.59 -2.39
CA ILE A 83 -5.34 4.43 -1.51
C ILE A 83 -4.53 3.32 -2.19
N ILE A 84 -4.86 3.01 -3.44
CA ILE A 84 -4.18 1.98 -4.23
C ILE A 84 -2.75 2.41 -4.53
N ALA A 85 -2.50 3.66 -4.94
CA ALA A 85 -1.15 4.15 -5.21
C ALA A 85 -0.22 4.03 -3.98
N VAL A 86 -0.71 4.43 -2.80
CA VAL A 86 0.06 4.35 -1.55
C VAL A 86 0.35 2.91 -1.12
N HIS A 87 -0.57 1.98 -1.37
CA HIS A 87 -0.41 0.64 -0.84
C HIS A 87 0.21 -0.30 -1.86
N VAL A 88 -0.24 -0.26 -3.12
CA VAL A 88 0.09 -1.22 -4.17
C VAL A 88 1.28 -0.77 -5.02
N GLU A 89 1.32 0.49 -5.47
CA GLU A 89 2.40 0.97 -6.36
C GLU A 89 3.74 1.17 -5.62
N THR A 90 3.70 1.63 -4.37
CA THR A 90 4.91 1.74 -3.55
C THR A 90 5.18 0.44 -2.79
N GLU A 91 6.15 -0.35 -3.27
CA GLU A 91 6.69 -1.49 -2.52
C GLU A 91 7.10 -1.04 -1.10
N GLY A 92 6.36 -1.48 -0.09
CA GLY A 92 6.62 -1.17 1.33
C GLY A 92 5.86 0.03 1.91
N GLY A 93 4.95 0.68 1.15
CA GLY A 93 4.14 1.79 1.66
C GLY A 93 4.90 3.11 1.84
N SER A 94 6.11 3.21 1.28
CA SER A 94 6.90 4.44 1.26
C SER A 94 7.29 4.79 -0.18
N PRO A 95 7.18 6.07 -0.59
CA PRO A 95 7.64 6.52 -1.91
C PRO A 95 9.15 6.31 -2.03
N ALA A 96 9.60 5.81 -3.16
CA ALA A 96 11.01 5.48 -3.38
C ALA A 96 11.81 6.62 -4.00
N ASN A 97 11.16 7.68 -4.50
CA ASN A 97 11.83 8.92 -4.90
C ASN A 97 10.93 10.16 -4.69
N PHE A 98 11.53 11.34 -4.84
CA PHE A 98 10.84 12.63 -4.67
C PHE A 98 9.71 12.84 -5.69
N ALA A 99 9.82 12.29 -6.90
CA ALA A 99 8.78 12.41 -7.93
C ALA A 99 7.52 11.62 -7.54
N GLU A 100 7.68 10.39 -7.05
CA GLU A 100 6.61 9.56 -6.49
C GLU A 100 5.99 10.23 -5.27
N TYR A 101 6.79 10.78 -4.37
CA TYR A 101 6.30 11.53 -3.21
C TYR A 101 5.45 12.74 -3.64
N LYS A 102 5.93 13.54 -4.60
CA LYS A 102 5.20 14.71 -5.12
C LYS A 102 3.91 14.30 -5.82
N ARG A 103 3.89 13.19 -6.56
CA ARG A 103 2.68 12.62 -7.17
C ARG A 103 1.68 12.20 -6.10
N LEU A 104 2.10 11.46 -5.08
CA LEU A 104 1.23 11.02 -3.98
C LEU A 104 0.67 12.21 -3.18
N ALA A 105 1.49 13.23 -2.92
CA ALA A 105 1.05 14.45 -2.27
C ALA A 105 0.03 15.23 -3.12
N GLN A 106 0.17 15.22 -4.45
CA GLN A 106 -0.81 15.81 -5.36
C GLN A 106 -2.12 15.01 -5.39
N LEU A 107 -2.06 13.67 -5.41
CA LEU A 107 -3.24 12.82 -5.33
C LEU A 107 -4.00 13.01 -4.02
N TRP A 108 -3.29 13.09 -2.89
CA TRP A 108 -3.90 13.40 -1.59
C TRP A 108 -4.54 14.79 -1.58
N ARG A 109 -3.88 15.82 -2.13
CA ARG A 109 -4.47 17.15 -2.25
C ARG A 109 -5.76 17.11 -3.06
N TYR A 110 -5.75 16.39 -4.17
CA TYR A 110 -6.89 16.25 -5.05
C TYR A 110 -8.07 15.56 -4.34
N SER A 111 -7.81 14.45 -3.63
CA SER A 111 -8.82 13.74 -2.83
C SER A 111 -9.34 14.52 -1.62
N GLN A 112 -8.72 15.65 -1.28
CA GLN A 112 -9.19 16.57 -0.24
C GLN A 112 -9.84 17.83 -0.83
N GLY A 113 -10.05 17.88 -2.16
CA GLY A 113 -10.58 19.05 -2.86
C GLY A 113 -9.66 20.27 -2.83
N LEU A 114 -8.37 20.09 -2.52
CA LEU A 114 -7.38 21.16 -2.50
C LEU A 114 -6.90 21.47 -3.93
N PRO A 115 -6.55 22.73 -4.23
CA PRO A 115 -6.05 23.11 -5.54
C PRO A 115 -4.77 22.34 -5.89
N THR A 116 -4.75 21.75 -7.09
CA THR A 116 -3.63 20.95 -7.59
C THR A 116 -3.07 21.53 -8.88
N GLU A 117 -1.75 21.72 -8.91
CA GLU A 117 -1.01 21.96 -10.15
C GLU A 117 -0.76 20.61 -10.83
N ARG A 118 -1.61 20.22 -11.79
CA ARG A 118 -1.34 19.04 -12.62
C ARG A 118 -0.04 19.27 -13.39
N LYS A 119 0.96 18.38 -13.20
CA LYS A 119 2.13 18.35 -14.08
C LYS A 119 1.66 18.12 -15.54
N PRO A 120 2.16 18.89 -16.52
CA PRO A 120 1.90 18.64 -17.94
C PRO A 120 2.24 17.19 -18.34
N GLU A 121 1.47 16.61 -19.26
CA GLU A 121 1.63 15.22 -19.72
C GLU A 121 3.02 14.93 -20.28
N GLU A 122 3.69 15.94 -20.85
CA GLU A 122 5.06 15.85 -21.35
C GLU A 122 6.07 15.46 -20.27
N ILE A 123 5.90 15.96 -19.04
CA ILE A 123 6.79 15.62 -17.91
C ILE A 123 6.57 14.18 -17.47
N LYS A 124 5.32 13.68 -17.51
CA LYS A 124 5.03 12.28 -17.21
C LYS A 124 5.68 11.34 -18.23
N ALA A 125 5.58 11.67 -19.51
CA ALA A 125 6.22 10.90 -20.57
C ALA A 125 7.75 10.90 -20.43
N ALA A 126 8.35 12.03 -20.05
CA ALA A 126 9.77 12.13 -19.77
C ALA A 126 10.19 11.29 -18.54
N GLU A 127 9.41 11.31 -17.46
CA GLU A 127 9.67 10.49 -16.26
C GLU A 127 9.57 8.98 -16.54
N ILE A 128 8.61 8.56 -17.38
CA ILE A 128 8.49 7.15 -17.83
C ILE A 128 9.71 6.74 -18.64
N LYS A 129 10.11 7.56 -19.62
CA LYS A 129 11.33 7.30 -20.41
C LYS A 129 12.58 7.21 -19.54
N LEU A 130 12.71 8.09 -18.54
CA LEU A 130 13.82 8.06 -17.60
C LEU A 130 13.82 6.77 -16.76
N ALA A 131 12.64 6.31 -16.33
CA ALA A 131 12.51 5.05 -15.58
C ALA A 131 12.78 3.81 -16.44
N GLU A 132 12.46 3.84 -17.73
CA GLU A 132 12.83 2.80 -18.71
C GLU A 132 14.34 2.80 -19.01
N GLU A 133 14.95 3.98 -19.13
CA GLU A 133 16.38 4.14 -19.39
C GLU A 133 17.24 3.75 -18.18
N TYR A 134 16.76 4.06 -16.97
CA TYR A 134 17.42 3.75 -15.70
C TYR A 134 16.51 2.89 -14.82
N PRO A 135 16.26 1.62 -15.20
CA PRO A 135 15.44 0.73 -14.41
C PRO A 135 16.09 0.55 -13.04
N ARG A 136 15.26 0.55 -11.98
CA ARG A 136 15.75 0.22 -10.64
C ARG A 136 16.52 -1.10 -10.73
N LYS A 137 17.75 -1.12 -10.19
CA LYS A 137 18.46 -2.37 -10.01
C LYS A 137 17.55 -3.28 -9.19
N ARG A 138 17.09 -4.37 -9.79
CA ARG A 138 16.36 -5.42 -9.07
C ARG A 138 17.23 -5.88 -7.91
N LYS A 139 16.63 -6.05 -6.73
CA LYS A 139 17.32 -6.70 -5.60
C LYS A 139 17.79 -8.09 -6.05
N LEU A 140 19.10 -8.30 -5.97
CA LEU A 140 19.71 -9.59 -6.26
C LEU A 140 19.19 -10.63 -5.28
N THR A 141 18.93 -11.84 -5.77
CA THR A 141 18.72 -12.97 -4.85
C THR A 141 20.01 -13.27 -4.09
N GLU A 142 19.91 -13.97 -2.97
CA GLU A 142 21.09 -14.31 -2.15
C GLU A 142 22.15 -15.10 -2.95
N GLU A 143 21.69 -16.04 -3.78
CA GLU A 143 22.57 -16.83 -4.66
C GLU A 143 23.25 -15.95 -5.72
N GLU A 144 22.51 -15.04 -6.34
CA GLU A 144 23.05 -14.11 -7.34
C GLU A 144 24.06 -13.14 -6.72
N LEU A 145 23.76 -12.63 -5.52
CA LEU A 145 24.66 -11.75 -4.77
C LEU A 145 25.97 -12.48 -4.47
N LYS A 146 25.87 -13.73 -4.00
CA LYS A 146 27.04 -14.57 -3.70
C LYS A 146 27.90 -14.82 -4.93
N VAL A 147 27.27 -15.19 -6.05
CA VAL A 147 27.99 -15.42 -7.32
C VAL A 147 28.71 -14.15 -7.78
N LYS A 148 28.06 -12.97 -7.67
CA LYS A 148 28.68 -11.69 -8.06
C LYS A 148 29.84 -11.30 -7.15
N VAL A 149 29.67 -11.44 -5.84
CA VAL A 149 30.74 -11.19 -4.85
C VAL A 149 31.93 -12.11 -5.13
N ASP A 150 31.71 -13.40 -5.33
CA ASP A 150 32.77 -14.37 -5.65
C ASP A 150 33.46 -14.05 -6.99
N THR A 151 32.71 -13.54 -7.98
CA THR A 151 33.26 -13.14 -9.28
C THR A 151 34.20 -11.94 -9.13
N ILE A 152 33.80 -10.90 -8.39
CA ILE A 152 34.62 -9.72 -8.13
C ILE A 152 35.92 -10.12 -7.40
N ARG A 153 35.80 -10.96 -6.37
CA ARG A 153 36.94 -11.46 -5.59
C ARG A 153 37.87 -12.36 -6.41
N ARG A 154 37.31 -13.19 -7.31
CA ARG A 154 38.12 -13.98 -8.26
C ARG A 154 38.91 -13.06 -9.21
N SER A 155 38.31 -11.98 -9.70
CA SER A 155 39.03 -10.98 -10.51
C SER A 155 40.14 -10.27 -9.72
N ARG A 156 39.94 -10.01 -8.42
CA ARG A 156 41.01 -9.52 -7.52
C ARG A 156 42.17 -10.51 -7.41
N ARG A 157 41.88 -11.79 -7.10
CA ARG A 157 42.90 -12.85 -6.99
C ARG A 157 43.68 -13.06 -8.29
N ASN A 158 43.01 -12.90 -9.42
CA ASN A 158 43.61 -12.92 -10.75
C ASN A 158 44.35 -11.63 -11.13
N ARG A 159 44.50 -10.67 -10.19
CA ARG A 159 45.17 -9.37 -10.37
C ARG A 159 44.56 -8.48 -11.46
N GLN A 160 43.30 -8.70 -11.80
CA GLN A 160 42.57 -7.88 -12.78
C GLN A 160 41.98 -6.62 -12.15
N LEU A 161 41.81 -6.61 -10.82
CA LEU A 161 41.30 -5.49 -10.04
C LEU A 161 42.29 -5.12 -8.94
N THR A 162 42.32 -3.83 -8.61
CA THR A 162 42.93 -3.30 -7.39
C THR A 162 41.98 -3.50 -6.20
N ARG A 163 42.50 -3.33 -4.97
CA ARG A 163 41.69 -3.39 -3.75
C ARG A 163 40.54 -2.37 -3.77
N ASP A 164 40.83 -1.14 -4.20
CA ASP A 164 39.82 -0.08 -4.21
C ASP A 164 38.74 -0.36 -5.27
N GLN A 165 39.11 -0.95 -6.41
CA GLN A 165 38.16 -1.37 -7.43
C GLN A 165 37.29 -2.55 -6.98
N GLU A 166 37.83 -3.46 -6.18
CA GLU A 166 37.06 -4.53 -5.54
C GLU A 166 36.05 -3.96 -4.54
N ILE A 167 36.48 -3.08 -3.62
CA ILE A 167 35.59 -2.41 -2.66
C ILE A 167 34.48 -1.65 -3.39
N ALA A 168 34.82 -0.88 -4.43
CA ALA A 168 33.83 -0.17 -5.24
C ALA A 168 32.84 -1.12 -5.92
N GLY A 169 33.30 -2.27 -6.42
CA GLY A 169 32.46 -3.30 -7.00
C GLY A 169 31.50 -3.93 -5.98
N LEU A 170 31.97 -4.20 -4.76
CA LEU A 170 31.16 -4.75 -3.68
C LEU A 170 30.11 -3.74 -3.17
N LEU A 171 30.49 -2.46 -3.03
CA LEU A 171 29.55 -1.39 -2.69
C LEU A 171 28.46 -1.22 -3.76
N ALA A 172 28.79 -1.42 -5.04
CA ALA A 172 27.81 -1.36 -6.13
C ALA A 172 26.78 -2.50 -6.12
N LEU A 173 26.98 -3.52 -5.28
CA LEU A 173 26.05 -4.61 -4.97
C LEU A 173 25.27 -4.36 -3.67
N ASP A 174 25.30 -3.12 -3.15
CA ASP A 174 24.65 -2.69 -1.90
C ASP A 174 25.21 -3.37 -0.63
N LEU A 175 26.47 -3.83 -0.64
CA LEU A 175 27.15 -4.24 0.60
C LEU A 175 27.51 -3.02 1.45
N THR A 176 27.53 -3.19 2.78
CA THR A 176 28.02 -2.15 3.69
C THR A 176 29.52 -1.92 3.50
N VAL A 177 30.00 -0.71 3.81
CA VAL A 177 31.44 -0.37 3.72
C VAL A 177 32.28 -1.32 4.57
N GLU A 178 31.83 -1.63 5.78
CA GLU A 178 32.50 -2.56 6.68
C GLU A 178 32.64 -3.95 6.04
N LEU A 179 31.55 -4.48 5.51
CA LEU A 179 31.55 -5.80 4.90
C LEU A 179 32.39 -5.84 3.61
N ALA A 180 32.29 -4.80 2.78
CA ALA A 180 33.10 -4.67 1.56
C ALA A 180 34.61 -4.61 1.88
N THR A 181 34.99 -3.86 2.92
CA THR A 181 36.39 -3.81 3.37
C THR A 181 36.86 -5.13 3.96
N ALA A 182 36.03 -5.80 4.77
CA ALA A 182 36.35 -7.11 5.33
C ALA A 182 36.57 -8.17 4.24
N TYR A 183 35.77 -8.17 3.16
CA TYR A 183 35.97 -9.07 2.02
C TYR A 183 37.26 -8.79 1.25
N ALA A 184 37.62 -7.51 1.09
CA ALA A 184 38.83 -7.11 0.39
C ALA A 184 40.11 -7.38 1.20
N ASP A 185 40.00 -7.39 2.54
CA ASP A 185 41.13 -7.61 3.45
C ASP A 185 41.33 -9.10 3.81
N ASN A 186 40.31 -9.95 3.60
CA ASN A 186 40.37 -11.38 3.92
C ASN A 186 39.80 -12.23 2.78
N ASP A 187 40.68 -12.95 2.08
CA ASP A 187 40.34 -13.81 0.95
C ASP A 187 39.53 -15.07 1.32
N ASP A 188 39.53 -15.46 2.60
CA ASP A 188 38.84 -16.66 3.10
C ASP A 188 37.44 -16.40 3.66
N LEU A 189 37.05 -15.14 3.84
CA LEU A 189 35.72 -14.76 4.30
C LEU A 189 34.64 -15.23 3.30
N ARG A 190 33.67 -16.02 3.76
CA ARG A 190 32.52 -16.47 2.97
C ARG A 190 31.28 -15.67 3.36
N LEU A 191 30.37 -15.44 2.40
CA LEU A 191 29.04 -14.90 2.68
C LEU A 191 28.30 -15.82 3.66
N HIS A 192 28.12 -15.31 4.89
CA HIS A 192 27.27 -15.89 5.92
C HIS A 192 25.98 -15.05 6.01
N PRO A 193 24.84 -15.57 5.52
CA PRO A 193 23.64 -14.77 5.25
C PRO A 193 22.82 -14.37 6.48
N GLU A 194 23.15 -14.86 7.68
CA GLU A 194 22.26 -14.71 8.84
C GLU A 194 22.47 -13.46 9.68
N LYS A 195 23.47 -12.61 9.39
CA LYS A 195 23.80 -11.54 10.37
C LYS A 195 23.27 -10.14 10.09
N GLU A 196 23.04 -9.68 8.87
CA GLU A 196 22.88 -8.21 8.67
C GLU A 196 21.93 -7.80 7.54
N ALA A 197 20.73 -8.39 7.49
CA ALA A 197 19.60 -7.67 6.90
C ALA A 197 19.07 -6.66 7.93
N LYS A 198 19.45 -5.39 7.78
CA LYS A 198 18.73 -4.24 8.36
C LYS A 198 17.99 -3.51 7.27
#